data_AF-A0A137QD12-F1
#
_entry.id   AF-A0A137QD12-F1
#
_cell.length_a   1.000
_cell.length_b   1.000
_cell.length_c   1.000
_cell.angle_alpha   90.00
_cell.angle_beta   90.00
_cell.angle_gamma   90.00
#
_symmetry.space_group_name_H-M   'P 1'
#
loop_
_entity.id
_entity.type
_entity.pdbx_description
1 polymer ?
#
loop_
_entity_poly.entity_id
_entity_poly.type
_entity_poly.pdbx_seq_one_letter_code
_entity_poly.pdbx_strand_id
1 'polypeptide(L)'
;MQGDDLDLTFLRGSSREGEGYRDLALGLRSSRPPDSTSLGTSKSAKPEKTRKKDPKEDAELSDAEWEIRTGRALFVLQETLPEFFKIGLVTNVDKSTGVPVQSSSVLPLTLGPSVNPLDFLQQDSDAQDEPTEAGVESIYSPKIKLEYTPPSALPTPFPRTLHIEGFPLFLASASFMRHTMNALYSDLAVTLLKVSFNKLPSFPQKDLSCAGGLGKELQSRREKKRHSREKSLSVRFMVTGNARVSGGVSEWEVESTYIFSPLTGLIHKQVINSIHPAPHQAVYDSLSKLLGFSWSSGSGNVGKGPAPGTMCKARRN
;
A
#
# COMPACT_ATOMS: atom_id res chain seq x y z
N MET A 1 4.99 -66.02 2.47
CA MET A 1 5.15 -64.84 1.62
C MET A 1 5.55 -63.71 2.55
N GLN A 2 6.81 -63.59 3.03
CA GLN A 2 8.06 -63.41 2.26
C GLN A 2 7.79 -62.40 1.14
N GLY A 3 8.19 -61.14 1.20
CA GLY A 3 9.21 -60.45 2.00
C GLY A 3 10.07 -59.71 0.99
N ASP A 4 10.13 -58.38 1.05
CA ASP A 4 11.09 -57.58 0.29
C ASP A 4 11.44 -56.33 1.10
N ASP A 5 12.56 -56.45 1.82
CA ASP A 5 13.46 -55.38 2.19
C ASP A 5 13.95 -54.66 0.93
N LEU A 6 13.97 -53.34 0.93
CA LEU A 6 14.86 -52.59 0.05
C LEU A 6 15.67 -51.56 0.84
N ASP A 7 16.96 -51.68 0.59
CA ASP A 7 18.11 -51.21 1.32
C ASP A 7 18.33 -49.70 1.26
N LEU A 8 18.86 -49.20 2.37
CA LEU A 8 19.60 -47.94 2.47
C LEU A 8 20.99 -48.15 1.87
N THR A 9 21.46 -47.28 0.97
CA THR A 9 22.90 -46.95 0.90
C THR A 9 23.20 -45.66 0.14
N PHE A 10 23.79 -44.73 0.91
CA PHE A 10 24.99 -43.95 0.59
C PHE A 10 25.17 -43.39 -0.83
N LEU A 11 25.10 -42.06 -0.93
CA LEU A 11 26.15 -41.31 -1.62
C LEU A 11 26.65 -40.14 -0.77
N ARG A 12 27.88 -40.36 -0.31
CA ARG A 12 28.84 -39.47 0.32
C ARG A 12 29.55 -38.67 -0.78
N GLY A 13 29.69 -37.37 -0.60
CA GLY A 13 30.59 -36.52 -1.39
C GLY A 13 30.12 -35.07 -1.36
N SER A 14 30.94 -34.06 -1.19
CA SER A 14 32.37 -33.96 -0.92
C SER A 14 32.56 -32.53 -0.43
N SER A 15 33.32 -32.35 0.65
CA SER A 15 33.84 -31.04 1.03
C SER A 15 34.57 -30.40 -0.15
N ARG A 16 34.30 -29.12 -0.37
CA ARG A 16 35.23 -28.23 -1.05
C ARG A 16 35.33 -26.95 -0.25
N GLU A 17 36.35 -26.93 0.59
CA GLU A 17 36.95 -25.73 1.12
C GLU A 17 37.42 -24.87 -0.05
N GLY A 18 37.10 -23.59 0.03
CA GLY A 18 37.52 -22.56 -0.90
C GLY A 18 37.73 -21.28 -0.12
N GLU A 19 38.86 -21.24 0.57
CA GLU A 19 39.43 -20.03 1.16
C GLU A 19 39.53 -18.92 0.11
N GLY A 20 39.06 -17.74 0.47
CA GLY A 20 39.11 -16.56 -0.35
C GLY A 20 38.96 -15.31 0.50
N TYR A 21 39.81 -15.18 1.53
CA TYR A 21 40.02 -13.92 2.24
C TYR A 21 40.54 -12.88 1.23
N ARG A 22 39.65 -12.00 0.76
CA ARG A 22 40.03 -10.73 0.18
C ARG A 22 39.87 -9.65 1.23
N ASP A 23 40.99 -9.46 1.90
CA ASP A 23 41.41 -8.30 2.65
C ASP A 23 41.20 -7.04 1.79
N LEU A 24 40.12 -6.29 2.04
CA LEU A 24 39.94 -4.93 1.53
C LEU A 24 40.22 -3.98 2.69
N ALA A 25 41.48 -3.58 2.73
CA ALA A 25 42.08 -2.61 3.59
C ALA A 25 41.17 -1.39 3.84
N LEU A 26 40.94 -1.14 5.12
CA LEU A 26 40.41 0.11 5.66
C LEU A 26 41.38 1.26 5.32
N GLY A 27 41.01 2.03 4.30
CA GLY A 27 41.67 3.30 3.95
C GLY A 27 41.35 4.40 4.96
N LEU A 28 41.89 4.27 6.18
CA LEU A 28 42.10 5.38 7.09
C LEU A 28 43.37 6.12 6.67
N ARG A 29 43.24 7.37 6.19
CA ARG A 29 44.18 8.49 6.37
C ARG A 29 43.85 9.63 5.38
N SER A 30 43.27 10.71 5.90
CA SER A 30 43.75 12.06 5.56
C SER A 30 43.34 13.04 6.65
N SER A 31 44.17 13.08 7.69
CA SER A 31 44.26 14.17 8.64
C SER A 31 44.93 15.37 7.97
N ARG A 32 44.16 16.42 7.67
CA ARG A 32 44.69 17.79 7.55
C ARG A 32 43.75 18.76 8.26
N PRO A 33 44.23 19.38 9.34
CA PRO A 33 44.13 20.83 9.49
C PRO A 33 45.46 21.39 10.01
N PRO A 34 45.60 22.70 10.29
CA PRO A 34 44.93 23.90 9.75
C PRO A 34 45.96 24.84 9.09
N ASP A 35 45.51 25.84 8.32
CA ASP A 35 46.35 27.03 8.12
C ASP A 35 45.51 28.30 8.22
N SER A 36 46.17 29.29 8.81
CA SER A 36 45.58 30.42 9.50
C SER A 36 45.61 31.69 8.65
N THR A 37 44.80 32.66 9.07
CA THR A 37 44.90 34.11 8.83
C THR A 37 44.39 34.68 7.49
N SER A 38 43.30 35.46 7.59
CA SER A 38 43.42 36.91 7.45
C SER A 38 42.23 37.62 8.09
N LEU A 39 42.54 38.47 9.07
CA LEU A 39 41.67 39.54 9.55
C LEU A 39 41.40 40.52 8.41
N GLY A 40 40.16 40.95 8.26
CA GLY A 40 39.76 41.97 7.29
C GLY A 40 38.42 42.61 7.65
N THR A 41 38.47 43.54 8.61
CA THR A 41 37.79 44.85 8.59
C THR A 41 36.29 44.91 8.22
N SER A 42 35.50 45.06 9.27
CA SER A 42 34.28 45.88 9.42
C SER A 42 33.73 46.61 8.18
N LYS A 43 32.45 46.35 7.86
CA LYS A 43 31.52 47.37 7.33
C LYS A 43 30.08 47.09 7.78
N SER A 44 29.57 48.07 8.51
CA SER A 44 28.17 48.31 8.88
C SER A 44 27.21 48.09 7.71
N ALA A 45 26.16 47.29 7.92
CA ALA A 45 24.93 47.34 7.14
C ALA A 45 23.74 46.69 7.87
N LYS A 46 22.86 47.56 8.38
CA LYS A 46 21.38 47.47 8.38
C LYS A 46 20.68 46.33 9.18
N PRO A 47 19.67 46.66 10.02
CA PRO A 47 18.83 45.65 10.64
C PRO A 47 17.98 44.97 9.57
N GLU A 48 18.27 43.70 9.33
CA GLU A 48 17.55 42.84 8.40
C GLU A 48 16.18 42.52 9.00
N LYS A 49 15.14 43.01 8.31
CA LYS A 49 13.75 42.67 8.58
C LYS A 49 13.61 41.15 8.61
N THR A 50 13.24 40.62 9.77
CA THR A 50 12.70 39.27 9.92
C THR A 50 11.53 39.09 8.96
N ARG A 51 11.80 38.53 7.78
CA ARG A 51 10.77 38.05 6.85
C ARG A 51 10.07 36.91 7.57
N LYS A 52 8.84 37.17 8.02
CA LYS A 52 7.90 36.14 8.45
C LYS A 52 7.83 35.11 7.31
N LYS A 53 8.38 33.93 7.56
CA LYS A 53 8.29 32.78 6.67
C LYS A 53 6.85 32.28 6.80
N ASP A 54 6.07 32.36 5.74
CA ASP A 54 4.70 31.89 5.75
C ASP A 54 4.65 30.41 6.20
N PRO A 55 3.81 30.05 7.18
CA PRO A 55 3.77 28.72 7.74
C PRO A 55 2.86 27.83 6.89
N LYS A 56 3.34 27.40 5.71
CA LYS A 56 2.66 26.36 4.89
C LYS A 56 3.45 25.85 3.68
N GLU A 57 4.78 25.99 3.65
CA GLU A 57 5.57 25.07 2.81
C GLU A 57 5.69 23.76 3.60
N ASP A 58 4.80 22.80 3.31
CA ASP A 58 4.96 21.41 3.73
C ASP A 58 6.43 21.04 3.53
N ALA A 59 7.13 20.73 4.63
CA ALA A 59 8.57 20.53 4.61
C ALA A 59 8.92 19.43 3.59
N GLU A 60 9.33 19.83 2.39
CA GLU A 60 9.69 18.90 1.33
C GLU A 60 10.84 18.03 1.86
N LEU A 61 10.60 16.71 1.98
CA LEU A 61 11.60 15.77 2.49
C LEU A 61 12.89 15.84 1.67
N SER A 62 14.02 15.63 2.35
CA SER A 62 15.30 15.47 1.67
C SER A 62 15.28 14.25 0.74
N ASP A 63 16.03 14.31 -0.37
CA ASP A 63 16.13 13.19 -1.34
C ASP A 63 16.58 11.89 -0.64
N ALA A 64 17.54 11.99 0.29
CA ALA A 64 18.04 10.84 1.04
C ALA A 64 16.98 10.25 1.99
N GLU A 65 16.21 11.09 2.68
CA GLU A 65 15.15 10.61 3.57
C GLU A 65 14.02 9.96 2.78
N TRP A 66 13.67 10.54 1.63
CA TRP A 66 12.70 9.97 0.71
C TRP A 66 13.13 8.57 0.24
N GLU A 67 14.41 8.38 -0.10
CA GLU A 67 14.95 7.08 -0.51
C GLU A 67 14.95 6.06 0.64
N ILE A 68 15.26 6.50 1.86
CA ILE A 68 15.19 5.64 3.05
C ILE A 68 13.75 5.19 3.30
N ARG A 69 12.77 6.10 3.25
CA ARG A 69 11.35 5.77 3.46
C ARG A 69 10.82 4.78 2.42
N THR A 70 11.11 5.04 1.14
CA THR A 70 10.68 4.13 0.06
C THR A 70 11.39 2.77 0.13
N GLY A 71 12.67 2.74 0.49
CA GLY A 71 13.41 1.50 0.74
C GLY A 71 12.82 0.67 1.89
N ARG A 72 12.43 1.33 3.00
CA ARG A 72 11.76 0.67 4.13
C ARG A 72 10.39 0.13 3.76
N ALA A 73 9.56 0.94 3.10
CA ALA A 73 8.25 0.50 2.65
C ALA A 73 8.37 -0.71 1.70
N LEU A 74 9.35 -0.71 0.79
CA LEU A 74 9.66 -1.85 -0.07
C LEU A 74 10.02 -3.10 0.75
N PHE A 75 10.93 -2.95 1.72
CA PHE A 75 11.35 -4.05 2.59
C PHE A 75 10.18 -4.65 3.37
N VAL A 76 9.31 -3.81 3.95
CA VAL A 76 8.11 -4.27 4.66
C VAL A 76 7.18 -5.04 3.75
N LEU A 77 6.91 -4.53 2.55
CA LEU A 77 6.05 -5.25 1.61
C LEU A 77 6.65 -6.61 1.22
N GLN A 78 7.95 -6.68 0.99
CA GLN A 78 8.62 -7.95 0.67
C GLN A 78 8.56 -8.96 1.82
N GLU A 79 8.78 -8.50 3.05
CA GLU A 79 8.85 -9.37 4.23
C GLU A 79 7.47 -9.80 4.72
N THR A 80 6.49 -8.91 4.69
CA THR A 80 5.19 -9.12 5.37
C THR A 80 4.08 -9.61 4.44
N LEU A 81 4.16 -9.39 3.13
CA LEU A 81 3.13 -9.87 2.20
C LEU A 81 3.01 -11.40 2.17
N PRO A 82 4.09 -12.20 2.22
CA PRO A 82 3.98 -13.66 2.34
C PRO A 82 3.15 -14.13 3.53
N GLU A 83 3.21 -13.36 4.62
CA GLU A 83 2.54 -13.65 5.89
C GLU A 83 1.18 -12.94 6.04
N PHE A 84 0.68 -12.29 4.98
CA PHE A 84 -0.52 -11.46 5.01
C PHE A 84 -1.72 -12.15 5.67
N PHE A 85 -1.99 -13.42 5.36
CA PHE A 85 -3.14 -14.13 5.95
C PHE A 85 -2.95 -14.49 7.43
N LYS A 86 -1.70 -14.56 7.91
CA LYS A 86 -1.37 -14.85 9.31
C LYS A 86 -1.32 -13.58 10.16
N ILE A 87 -0.54 -12.58 9.76
CA ILE A 87 -0.30 -11.37 10.56
C ILE A 87 -1.17 -10.18 10.16
N GLY A 88 -1.75 -10.17 8.97
CA GLY A 88 -2.50 -9.04 8.43
C GLY A 88 -1.63 -8.04 7.68
N LEU A 89 -2.22 -6.89 7.35
CA LEU A 89 -1.51 -5.80 6.67
C LEU A 89 -0.65 -5.04 7.68
N VAL A 90 0.66 -4.99 7.47
CA VAL A 90 1.56 -4.19 8.29
C VAL A 90 1.61 -2.75 7.79
N THR A 91 1.26 -1.80 8.66
CA THR A 91 1.17 -0.38 8.29
C THR A 91 2.31 0.48 8.80
N ASN A 92 3.08 -0.04 9.76
CA ASN A 92 4.03 0.74 10.56
C ASN A 92 5.41 0.09 10.62
N VAL A 93 6.44 0.92 10.75
CA VAL A 93 7.85 0.52 10.84
C VAL A 93 8.53 1.28 11.95
N ASP A 94 9.41 0.60 12.69
CA ASP A 94 10.29 1.30 13.61
C ASP A 94 11.39 2.03 12.82
N LYS A 95 11.42 3.35 12.92
CA LYS A 95 12.36 4.27 12.30
C LYS A 95 13.81 4.01 12.69
N SER A 96 14.05 3.46 13.88
CA SER A 96 15.40 3.18 14.38
C SER A 96 15.94 1.85 13.84
N THR A 97 15.13 0.79 13.87
CA THR A 97 15.55 -0.56 13.48
C THR A 97 15.20 -0.93 12.04
N GLY A 98 14.22 -0.25 11.44
CA GLY A 98 13.62 -0.61 10.15
C GLY A 98 12.73 -1.85 10.20
N VAL A 99 12.49 -2.41 11.40
CA VAL A 99 11.73 -3.64 11.56
C VAL A 99 10.23 -3.35 11.42
N PRO A 100 9.49 -4.20 10.69
CA PRO A 100 8.03 -4.08 10.61
C PRO A 100 7.42 -4.22 12.00
N VAL A 101 6.63 -3.23 12.42
CA VAL A 101 5.90 -3.28 13.68
C VAL A 101 4.54 -3.87 13.39
N GLN A 102 4.27 -5.05 13.94
CA GLN A 102 2.94 -5.65 13.81
C GLN A 102 1.91 -4.72 14.46
N SER A 103 0.90 -4.33 13.70
CA SER A 103 -0.21 -3.57 14.24
C SER A 103 -0.91 -4.45 15.29
N SER A 104 -0.69 -4.15 16.57
CA SER A 104 -1.26 -4.87 17.72
C SER A 104 -2.79 -4.75 17.81
N SER A 105 -3.43 -4.08 16.86
CA SER A 105 -4.87 -3.97 16.77
C SER A 105 -5.49 -5.22 16.19
N VAL A 106 -5.84 -6.13 17.09
CA VAL A 106 -7.04 -6.95 16.96
C VAL A 106 -8.20 -5.98 16.65
N LEU A 107 -8.59 -5.87 15.38
CA LEU A 107 -9.90 -5.35 15.03
C LEU A 107 -10.87 -6.52 15.21
N PRO A 108 -11.60 -6.66 16.33
CA PRO A 108 -12.77 -7.50 16.31
C PRO A 108 -13.77 -6.81 15.37
N LEU A 109 -13.90 -7.31 14.15
CA LEU A 109 -15.08 -7.07 13.29
C LEU A 109 -16.34 -7.71 13.92
N THR A 110 -16.48 -7.69 15.24
CA THR A 110 -17.77 -7.92 15.89
C THR A 110 -18.60 -6.68 15.61
N LEU A 111 -19.53 -6.81 14.67
CA LEU A 111 -20.64 -5.90 14.37
C LEU A 111 -21.60 -5.74 15.57
N GLY A 112 -21.06 -5.42 16.75
CA GLY A 112 -21.82 -5.05 17.94
C GLY A 112 -22.18 -3.56 17.88
N PRO A 113 -23.36 -3.15 18.37
CA PRO A 113 -23.90 -1.80 18.16
C PRO A 113 -23.24 -0.68 18.99
N SER A 114 -22.02 -0.84 19.52
CA SER A 114 -21.52 0.07 20.57
C SER A 114 -19.99 0.17 20.71
N VAL A 115 -19.21 0.07 19.64
CA VAL A 115 -17.78 0.47 19.70
C VAL A 115 -17.55 1.45 18.55
N ASN A 116 -17.20 2.69 18.87
CA ASN A 116 -16.94 3.72 17.86
C ASN A 116 -15.75 3.28 16.99
N PRO A 117 -15.95 2.96 15.70
CA PRO A 117 -14.89 2.50 14.80
C PRO A 117 -13.88 3.59 14.41
N LEU A 118 -13.90 4.72 15.12
CA LEU A 118 -13.10 5.92 14.86
C LEU A 118 -11.94 6.11 15.87
N ASP A 119 -11.80 5.24 16.87
CA ASP A 119 -10.67 5.33 17.84
C ASP A 119 -9.30 5.11 17.16
N PHE A 120 -9.28 4.48 15.98
CA PHE A 120 -8.08 4.34 15.14
C PHE A 120 -7.63 5.65 14.47
N LEU A 121 -8.45 6.69 14.48
CA LEU A 121 -8.12 7.99 13.89
C LEU A 121 -7.42 8.93 14.87
N GLN A 122 -7.39 8.60 16.16
CA GLN A 122 -6.95 9.53 17.21
C GLN A 122 -5.43 9.54 17.41
N GLN A 123 -4.65 9.20 16.38
CA GLN A 123 -3.19 9.16 16.45
C GLN A 123 -2.50 10.41 15.90
N ASP A 124 -3.17 11.35 15.21
CA ASP A 124 -2.42 12.35 14.41
C ASP A 124 -2.93 13.81 14.33
N SER A 125 -3.85 14.31 15.19
CA SER A 125 -4.33 15.70 15.01
C SER A 125 -4.04 16.74 16.09
N ASP A 126 -3.73 16.41 17.34
CA ASP A 126 -3.57 17.45 18.38
C ASP A 126 -2.47 17.15 19.42
N ALA A 127 -1.20 17.11 18.97
CA ALA A 127 -0.05 17.16 19.87
C ALA A 127 0.91 18.26 19.43
N GLN A 128 0.58 19.47 19.86
CA GLN A 128 1.51 20.57 19.97
C GLN A 128 2.51 20.21 21.09
N ASP A 129 3.78 20.01 20.73
CA ASP A 129 4.96 19.99 21.61
C ASP A 129 5.04 18.96 22.76
N GLU A 130 4.76 17.67 22.51
CA GLU A 130 5.18 16.58 23.44
C GLU A 130 5.92 15.43 22.71
N PRO A 131 7.09 14.98 23.20
CA PRO A 131 7.96 13.98 22.54
C PRO A 131 7.49 12.54 22.83
N THR A 132 6.24 12.23 22.45
CA THR A 132 5.62 10.94 22.80
C THR A 132 5.58 10.02 21.57
N GLU A 133 6.09 8.78 21.74
CA GLU A 133 6.22 7.69 20.74
C GLU A 133 7.35 7.84 19.69
N ALA A 134 8.57 8.07 20.19
CA ALA A 134 9.81 8.17 19.42
C ALA A 134 10.20 6.86 18.71
N GLY A 135 9.59 6.58 17.55
CA GLY A 135 10.13 5.52 16.70
C GLY A 135 9.22 5.02 15.60
N VAL A 136 7.90 5.18 15.65
CA VAL A 136 7.04 4.49 14.67
C VAL A 136 6.72 5.38 13.47
N GLU A 137 6.90 4.87 12.26
CA GLU A 137 6.67 5.54 11.00
C GLU A 137 5.70 4.73 10.13
N SER A 138 4.59 5.34 9.70
CA SER A 138 3.66 4.70 8.76
C SER A 138 4.26 4.59 7.37
N ILE A 139 4.01 3.48 6.67
CA ILE A 139 4.42 3.29 5.26
C ILE A 139 3.35 3.76 4.26
N TYR A 140 2.13 3.99 4.73
CA TYR A 140 0.99 4.38 3.92
C TYR A 140 0.59 5.84 4.17
N SER A 141 0.19 6.52 3.11
CA SER A 141 -0.37 7.86 3.19
C SER A 141 -1.76 7.82 3.85
N PRO A 142 -2.13 8.79 4.70
CA PRO A 142 -3.49 8.93 5.22
C PRO A 142 -4.56 9.01 4.13
N LYS A 143 -4.18 9.51 2.95
CA LYS A 143 -5.03 9.66 1.75
C LYS A 143 -4.79 8.53 0.73
N ILE A 144 -4.46 7.33 1.19
CA ILE A 144 -4.25 6.19 0.31
C ILE A 144 -5.49 5.88 -0.53
N LYS A 145 -5.28 5.51 -1.79
CA LYS A 145 -6.31 5.08 -2.73
C LYS A 145 -6.06 3.65 -3.18
N LEU A 146 -7.07 2.80 -3.13
CA LEU A 146 -7.06 1.48 -3.74
C LEU A 146 -7.94 1.49 -4.99
N GLU A 147 -7.42 0.98 -6.10
CA GLU A 147 -8.13 0.90 -7.36
C GLU A 147 -8.09 -0.53 -7.91
N TYR A 148 -9.23 -1.02 -8.37
CA TYR A 148 -9.33 -2.29 -9.10
C TYR A 148 -10.30 -2.17 -10.26
N THR A 149 -9.84 -2.53 -11.46
CA THR A 149 -10.69 -2.60 -12.66
C THR A 149 -10.83 -4.05 -13.08
N PRO A 150 -12.01 -4.68 -12.92
CA PRO A 150 -12.22 -6.05 -13.39
C PRO A 150 -12.11 -6.13 -14.92
N PRO A 151 -11.63 -7.26 -15.46
CA PRO A 151 -11.41 -7.43 -16.89
C PRO A 151 -12.73 -7.44 -17.70
N SER A 152 -13.81 -7.94 -17.11
CA SER A 152 -15.16 -7.89 -17.67
C SER A 152 -15.97 -6.78 -17.02
N ALA A 153 -16.73 -6.04 -17.83
CA ALA A 153 -17.66 -5.04 -17.32
C ALA A 153 -18.68 -5.71 -16.39
N LEU A 154 -18.75 -5.23 -15.15
CA LEU A 154 -19.77 -5.66 -14.21
C LEU A 154 -21.14 -5.16 -14.69
N PRO A 155 -22.22 -5.91 -14.45
CA PRO A 155 -23.56 -5.46 -14.77
C PRO A 155 -23.86 -4.16 -14.03
N THR A 156 -24.66 -3.31 -14.67
CA THR A 156 -25.24 -2.16 -13.99
C THR A 156 -25.94 -2.65 -12.71
N PRO A 157 -25.71 -1.99 -11.57
CA PRO A 157 -25.25 -0.62 -11.44
C PRO A 157 -23.75 -0.46 -11.09
N PHE A 158 -22.95 -1.52 -11.07
CA PHE A 158 -21.56 -1.44 -10.60
C PHE A 158 -20.69 -0.44 -11.40
N PRO A 159 -19.82 0.34 -10.73
CA PRO A 159 -18.84 1.15 -11.43
C PRO A 159 -17.85 0.26 -12.18
N ARG A 160 -17.31 0.80 -13.28
CA ARG A 160 -16.29 0.11 -14.07
C ARG A 160 -15.02 -0.15 -13.27
N THR A 161 -14.69 0.74 -12.33
CA THR A 161 -13.52 0.64 -11.47
C THR A 161 -13.97 0.81 -10.02
N LEU A 162 -13.58 -0.14 -9.18
CA LEU A 162 -13.77 -0.06 -7.74
C LEU A 162 -12.68 0.84 -7.17
N HIS A 163 -13.11 1.91 -6.49
CA HIS A 163 -12.23 2.88 -5.84
C HIS A 163 -12.54 2.91 -4.35
N ILE A 164 -11.49 2.73 -3.54
CA ILE A 164 -11.55 2.94 -2.08
C ILE A 164 -10.57 4.05 -1.74
N GLU A 165 -11.02 5.07 -1.01
CA GLU A 165 -10.19 6.20 -0.63
C GLU A 165 -10.19 6.38 0.88
N GLY A 166 -9.00 6.64 1.44
CA GLY A 166 -8.80 6.87 2.85
C GLY A 166 -8.19 5.66 3.55
N PHE A 167 -7.24 5.94 4.45
CA PHE A 167 -6.51 4.94 5.21
C PHE A 167 -7.41 3.97 6.00
N PRO A 168 -8.49 4.41 6.70
CA PRO A 168 -9.35 3.48 7.42
C PRO A 168 -10.08 2.49 6.51
N LEU A 169 -10.60 2.95 5.36
CA LEU A 169 -11.29 2.09 4.40
C LEU A 169 -10.32 1.12 3.73
N PHE A 170 -9.10 1.57 3.46
CA PHE A 170 -8.03 0.70 2.97
C PHE A 170 -7.72 -0.43 3.96
N LEU A 171 -7.51 -0.12 5.24
CA LEU A 171 -7.23 -1.12 6.27
C LEU A 171 -8.43 -2.07 6.51
N ALA A 172 -9.65 -1.53 6.49
CA ALA A 172 -10.87 -2.32 6.58
C ALA A 172 -10.99 -3.30 5.40
N SER A 173 -10.66 -2.87 4.18
CA SER A 173 -10.69 -3.72 2.99
C SER A 173 -9.69 -4.88 3.07
N ALA A 174 -8.48 -4.63 3.57
CA ALA A 174 -7.46 -5.65 3.77
C ALA A 174 -7.88 -6.65 4.86
N SER A 175 -8.45 -6.15 5.97
CA SER A 175 -8.98 -7.00 7.05
C SER A 175 -10.13 -7.86 6.55
N PHE A 176 -11.09 -7.26 5.84
CA PHE A 176 -12.21 -7.97 5.22
C PHE A 176 -11.72 -9.09 4.29
N MET A 177 -10.74 -8.81 3.43
CA MET A 177 -10.16 -9.80 2.54
C MET A 177 -9.52 -10.96 3.32
N ARG A 178 -8.68 -10.65 4.31
CA ARG A 178 -8.03 -11.65 5.16
C ARG A 178 -9.05 -12.54 5.86
N HIS A 179 -10.07 -11.95 6.48
CA HIS A 179 -11.08 -12.71 7.22
C HIS A 179 -11.95 -13.56 6.29
N THR A 180 -12.40 -13.00 5.17
CA THR A 180 -13.22 -13.71 4.19
C THR A 180 -12.46 -14.91 3.61
N MET A 181 -11.20 -14.71 3.21
CA MET A 181 -10.40 -15.80 2.67
C MET A 181 -10.13 -16.87 3.73
N ASN A 182 -9.75 -16.52 4.97
CA ASN A 182 -9.53 -17.50 6.04
C ASN A 182 -10.81 -18.26 6.45
N ALA A 183 -11.98 -17.66 6.25
CA ALA A 183 -13.27 -18.32 6.48
C ALA A 183 -13.62 -19.32 5.37
N LEU A 184 -13.24 -19.03 4.12
CA LEU A 184 -13.55 -19.86 2.95
C LEU A 184 -12.49 -20.94 2.69
N TYR A 185 -11.23 -20.67 3.04
CA TYR A 185 -10.07 -21.51 2.74
C TYR A 185 -9.28 -21.84 4.02
N SER A 186 -8.61 -22.98 4.02
CA SER A 186 -7.54 -23.32 4.96
C SER A 186 -6.18 -23.23 4.25
N ASP A 187 -5.11 -23.24 5.04
CA ASP A 187 -3.73 -23.32 4.53
C ASP A 187 -3.38 -22.22 3.52
N LEU A 188 -3.93 -21.02 3.76
CA LEU A 188 -3.69 -19.87 2.90
C LEU A 188 -2.22 -19.46 2.97
N ALA A 189 -1.58 -19.43 1.80
CA ALA A 189 -0.21 -18.98 1.65
C ALA A 189 -0.11 -17.93 0.55
N VAL A 190 0.79 -16.96 0.74
CA VAL A 190 1.16 -15.99 -0.29
C VAL A 190 2.61 -16.23 -0.67
N THR A 191 2.87 -16.39 -1.96
CA THR A 191 4.23 -16.51 -2.49
C THR A 191 4.52 -15.35 -3.43
N LEU A 192 5.59 -14.62 -3.18
CA LEU A 192 6.02 -13.54 -4.06
C LEU A 192 6.67 -14.13 -5.31
N LEU A 193 6.07 -13.87 -6.47
CA LEU A 193 6.58 -14.36 -7.75
C LEU A 193 7.54 -13.37 -8.39
N LYS A 194 7.21 -12.07 -8.35
CA LYS A 194 8.02 -11.03 -8.94
C LYS A 194 7.85 -9.73 -8.19
N VAL A 195 8.96 -9.07 -7.90
CA VAL A 195 8.99 -7.72 -7.36
C VAL A 195 9.86 -6.89 -8.29
N SER A 196 9.26 -5.90 -8.96
CA SER A 196 9.96 -5.00 -9.87
C SER A 196 9.72 -3.56 -9.49
N PHE A 197 10.81 -2.82 -9.35
CA PHE A 197 10.78 -1.41 -9.02
C PHE A 197 10.90 -0.58 -10.30
N ASN A 198 9.86 0.18 -10.61
CA ASN A 198 9.75 0.94 -11.84
C ASN A 198 9.91 2.43 -11.55
N LYS A 199 10.70 3.11 -12.39
CA LYS A 199 10.64 4.56 -12.49
C LYS A 199 9.50 4.88 -13.44
N LEU A 200 8.54 5.70 -13.02
CA LEU A 200 7.44 6.08 -13.93
C LEU A 200 8.06 6.81 -15.13
N PRO A 201 7.71 6.46 -16.38
CA PRO A 201 8.19 7.21 -17.52
C PRO A 201 7.64 8.63 -17.39
N SER A 202 8.53 9.61 -17.18
CA SER A 202 8.14 11.01 -17.18
C SER A 202 7.50 11.30 -18.53
N PHE A 203 6.22 11.65 -18.57
CA PHE A 203 5.61 12.11 -19.80
C PHE A 203 6.39 13.35 -20.26
N PRO A 204 6.97 13.36 -21.47
CA PRO A 204 7.67 14.54 -21.96
C PRO A 204 6.62 15.63 -22.13
N GLN A 205 6.58 16.56 -21.18
CA GLN A 205 5.74 17.73 -21.25
C GLN A 205 6.25 18.55 -22.43
N LYS A 206 5.47 18.59 -23.50
CA LYS A 206 5.83 19.23 -24.76
C LYS A 206 6.01 20.73 -24.50
N ASP A 207 7.26 21.18 -24.52
CA ASP A 207 7.66 22.56 -24.25
C ASP A 207 6.96 23.54 -25.20
N LEU A 208 5.95 24.23 -24.69
CA LEU A 208 5.38 25.43 -25.29
C LEU A 208 5.53 26.59 -24.28
N SER A 209 6.72 27.17 -24.16
CA SER A 209 6.86 28.61 -23.84
C SER A 209 8.28 29.16 -24.05
N CYS A 210 8.55 29.60 -25.28
CA CYS A 210 9.50 30.70 -25.51
C CYS A 210 8.85 32.00 -25.07
N ALA A 211 9.29 32.58 -23.94
CA ALA A 211 9.40 34.02 -23.67
C ALA A 211 9.62 34.29 -22.17
N GLY A 212 10.72 34.97 -21.87
CA GLY A 212 10.94 35.91 -20.74
C GLY A 212 10.61 35.50 -19.31
N GLY A 213 11.63 35.40 -18.45
CA GLY A 213 11.45 35.56 -17.01
C GLY A 213 12.52 34.91 -16.14
N LEU A 214 13.32 35.73 -15.46
CA LEU A 214 14.37 35.39 -14.48
C LEU A 214 13.88 34.53 -13.27
N GLY A 215 12.59 34.21 -13.19
CA GLY A 215 11.98 33.35 -12.16
C GLY A 215 11.78 31.88 -12.55
N LYS A 216 12.04 31.48 -13.81
CA LYS A 216 11.83 30.10 -14.30
C LYS A 216 12.92 29.10 -13.88
N GLU A 217 14.10 29.56 -13.48
CA GLU A 217 15.24 28.66 -13.19
C GLU A 217 15.01 27.85 -11.89
N LEU A 218 14.47 28.46 -10.84
CA LEU A 218 14.15 27.78 -9.58
C LEU A 218 12.99 26.77 -9.73
N GLN A 219 12.00 27.07 -10.58
CA GLN A 219 10.89 26.16 -10.85
C GLN A 219 11.34 24.93 -11.64
N SER A 220 12.17 25.11 -12.67
CA SER A 220 12.70 24.00 -13.47
C SER A 220 13.53 23.00 -12.65
N ARG A 221 14.25 23.48 -11.61
CA ARG A 221 15.05 22.61 -10.72
C ARG A 221 14.16 21.84 -9.74
N ARG A 222 13.09 22.45 -9.21
CA ARG A 222 12.11 21.76 -8.35
C ARG A 222 11.35 20.69 -9.13
N GLU A 223 10.93 20.99 -10.36
CA GLU A 223 10.25 20.03 -11.22
C GLU A 223 11.16 18.84 -11.57
N LYS A 224 12.39 19.07 -12.04
CA LYS A 224 13.34 17.97 -12.32
C LYS A 224 13.56 17.04 -11.12
N LYS A 225 13.61 17.58 -9.91
CA LYS A 225 13.69 16.77 -8.68
C LYS A 225 12.44 15.92 -8.45
N ARG A 226 11.24 16.49 -8.63
CA ARG A 226 9.97 15.76 -8.47
C ARG A 226 9.87 14.57 -9.40
N HIS A 227 10.28 14.71 -10.66
CA HIS A 227 10.27 13.60 -11.63
C HIS A 227 11.20 12.44 -11.21
N SER A 228 12.32 12.71 -10.52
CA SER A 228 13.22 11.64 -10.02
C SER A 228 12.62 10.82 -8.87
N ARG A 229 11.60 11.38 -8.20
CA ARG A 229 10.89 10.77 -7.06
C ARG A 229 9.59 10.06 -7.48
N GLU A 230 9.26 10.03 -8.77
CA GLU A 230 8.13 9.25 -9.29
C GLU A 230 8.55 7.78 -9.44
N LYS A 231 8.40 7.03 -8.36
CA LYS A 231 8.72 5.61 -8.32
C LYS A 231 7.46 4.79 -8.03
N SER A 232 7.38 3.60 -8.62
CA SER A 232 6.31 2.63 -8.38
C SER A 232 6.90 1.23 -8.20
N LEU A 233 6.18 0.39 -7.47
CA LEU A 233 6.55 -0.98 -7.18
C LEU A 233 5.48 -1.90 -7.74
N SER A 234 5.84 -2.71 -8.72
CA SER A 234 4.96 -3.76 -9.23
C SER A 234 5.30 -5.08 -8.55
N VAL A 235 4.31 -5.68 -7.91
CA VAL A 235 4.39 -6.93 -7.18
C VAL A 235 3.44 -7.93 -7.83
N ARG A 236 3.95 -9.10 -8.18
CA ARG A 236 3.17 -10.26 -8.62
C ARG A 236 3.31 -11.34 -7.56
N PHE A 237 2.21 -11.86 -7.08
CA PHE A 237 2.18 -12.87 -6.04
C PHE A 237 1.11 -13.93 -6.32
N MET A 238 1.35 -15.15 -5.88
CA MET A 238 0.41 -16.25 -5.95
C MET A 238 -0.17 -16.49 -4.56
N VAL A 239 -1.49 -16.48 -4.47
CA VAL A 239 -2.26 -16.89 -3.31
C VAL A 239 -2.69 -18.34 -3.53
N THR A 240 -2.40 -19.23 -2.61
CA THR A 240 -2.89 -20.62 -2.64
C THR A 240 -3.67 -20.92 -1.38
N GLY A 241 -4.64 -21.83 -1.45
CA GLY A 241 -5.38 -22.31 -0.29
C GLY A 241 -6.34 -23.45 -0.62
N ASN A 242 -6.80 -24.16 0.42
CA ASN A 242 -7.69 -25.31 0.28
C ASN A 242 -9.11 -24.90 0.64
N ALA A 243 -10.05 -25.04 -0.29
CA ALA A 243 -11.45 -24.65 -0.07
C ALA A 243 -12.05 -25.54 1.03
N ARG A 244 -12.57 -24.94 2.10
CA ARG A 244 -13.10 -25.72 3.24
C ARG A 244 -14.36 -26.51 2.89
N VAL A 245 -15.14 -26.02 1.93
CA VAL A 245 -16.43 -26.63 1.55
C VAL A 245 -16.23 -27.75 0.52
N SER A 246 -15.41 -27.52 -0.51
CA SER A 246 -15.20 -28.52 -1.58
C SER A 246 -13.98 -29.40 -1.35
N GLY A 247 -13.08 -29.04 -0.45
CA GLY A 247 -11.76 -29.65 -0.28
C GLY A 247 -10.79 -29.38 -1.43
N GLY A 248 -11.21 -28.64 -2.45
CA GLY A 248 -10.39 -28.37 -3.64
C GLY A 248 -9.29 -27.35 -3.39
N VAL A 249 -8.12 -27.58 -3.99
CA VAL A 249 -7.04 -26.60 -4.00
C VAL A 249 -7.42 -25.44 -4.93
N SER A 250 -7.20 -24.22 -4.47
CA SER A 250 -7.48 -23.00 -5.22
C SER A 250 -6.24 -22.11 -5.25
N GLU A 251 -5.99 -21.53 -6.42
CA GLU A 251 -4.83 -20.70 -6.68
C GLU A 251 -5.26 -19.41 -7.37
N TRP A 252 -4.70 -18.29 -6.94
CA TRP A 252 -4.93 -16.97 -7.55
C TRP A 252 -3.62 -16.24 -7.73
N GLU A 253 -3.34 -15.91 -8.97
CA GLU A 253 -2.26 -15.01 -9.33
C GLU A 253 -2.76 -13.57 -9.31
N VAL A 254 -2.10 -12.73 -8.52
CA VAL A 254 -2.47 -11.32 -8.35
C VAL A 254 -1.27 -10.44 -8.73
N GLU A 255 -1.54 -9.45 -9.57
CA GLU A 255 -0.58 -8.41 -9.90
C GLU A 255 -1.04 -7.06 -9.35
N SER A 256 -0.20 -6.40 -8.57
CA SER A 256 -0.51 -5.12 -7.94
C SER A 256 0.63 -4.11 -8.10
N THR A 257 0.29 -2.85 -8.27
CA THR A 257 1.22 -1.73 -8.34
C THR A 257 1.03 -0.80 -7.14
N TYR A 258 2.08 -0.57 -6.36
CA TYR A 258 2.13 0.44 -5.30
C TYR A 258 2.84 1.69 -5.82
N ILE A 259 2.23 2.86 -5.62
CA ILE A 259 2.74 4.14 -6.10
C ILE A 259 3.14 5.02 -4.92
N PHE A 260 4.39 5.48 -4.92
CA PHE A 260 4.96 6.31 -3.87
C PHE A 260 4.68 7.79 -4.13
N SER A 261 4.45 8.54 -3.06
CA SER A 261 4.30 9.99 -3.12
C SER A 261 5.67 10.65 -3.34
N PRO A 262 5.84 11.54 -4.34
CA PRO A 262 7.11 12.23 -4.56
C PRO A 262 7.45 13.23 -3.44
N LEU A 263 6.46 13.63 -2.63
CA LEU A 263 6.63 14.57 -1.54
C LEU A 263 6.98 13.88 -0.22
N THR A 264 6.28 12.78 0.11
CA THR A 264 6.36 12.15 1.43
C THR A 264 7.10 10.81 1.46
N GLY A 265 7.34 10.18 0.29
CA GLY A 265 7.90 8.84 0.21
C GLY A 265 6.96 7.72 0.67
N LEU A 266 5.71 8.06 1.06
CA LEU A 266 4.70 7.10 1.49
C LEU A 266 3.94 6.51 0.30
N ILE A 267 3.42 5.30 0.47
CA ILE A 267 2.53 4.67 -0.50
C ILE A 267 1.18 5.40 -0.46
N HIS A 268 0.80 6.05 -1.56
CA HIS A 268 -0.46 6.81 -1.62
C HIS A 268 -1.49 6.20 -2.56
N LYS A 269 -1.09 5.24 -3.39
CA LYS A 269 -2.01 4.55 -4.29
C LYS A 269 -1.58 3.10 -4.48
N GLN A 270 -2.53 2.18 -4.35
CA GLN A 270 -2.38 0.78 -4.71
C GLN A 270 -3.36 0.49 -5.85
N VAL A 271 -2.86 -0.11 -6.92
CA VAL A 271 -3.66 -0.56 -8.05
C VAL A 271 -3.58 -2.08 -8.10
N ILE A 272 -4.71 -2.75 -8.14
CA ILE A 272 -4.77 -4.18 -8.47
C ILE A 272 -4.90 -4.25 -9.99
N ASN A 273 -3.83 -4.66 -10.66
CA ASN A 273 -3.76 -4.69 -12.12
C ASN A 273 -4.56 -5.87 -12.67
N SER A 274 -4.44 -7.05 -12.05
CA SER A 274 -5.08 -8.28 -12.51
C SER A 274 -5.22 -9.31 -11.38
N ILE A 275 -6.22 -10.19 -11.52
CA ILE A 275 -6.46 -11.36 -10.67
C ILE A 275 -6.80 -12.52 -11.61
N HIS A 276 -6.06 -13.63 -11.50
CA HIS A 276 -6.23 -14.82 -12.33
C HIS A 276 -6.39 -16.07 -11.46
N PRO A 277 -7.47 -16.86 -11.59
CA PRO A 277 -8.62 -16.59 -12.45
C PRO A 277 -9.42 -15.36 -11.99
N ALA A 278 -10.07 -14.70 -12.95
CA ALA A 278 -10.91 -13.55 -12.63
C ALA A 278 -12.05 -13.96 -11.69
N PRO A 279 -12.38 -13.16 -10.66
CA PRO A 279 -13.49 -13.48 -9.77
C PRO A 279 -14.80 -13.65 -10.56
N HIS A 280 -15.57 -14.68 -10.22
CA HIS A 280 -16.84 -14.95 -10.90
C HIS A 280 -17.87 -13.86 -10.60
N GLN A 281 -18.81 -13.61 -11.53
CA GLN A 281 -19.85 -12.59 -11.39
C GLN A 281 -20.63 -12.66 -10.06
N ALA A 282 -20.90 -13.89 -9.60
CA ALA A 282 -21.59 -14.16 -8.33
C ALA A 282 -20.89 -13.57 -7.08
N VAL A 283 -19.56 -13.42 -7.12
CA VAL A 283 -18.80 -12.79 -6.03
C VAL A 283 -19.15 -11.30 -5.95
N TYR A 284 -19.21 -10.63 -7.09
CA TYR A 284 -19.61 -9.22 -7.15
C TYR A 284 -21.08 -9.06 -6.75
N ASP A 285 -21.97 -9.95 -7.20
CA ASP A 285 -23.39 -9.91 -6.82
C ASP A 285 -23.62 -10.12 -5.32
N SER A 286 -22.73 -10.84 -4.64
CA SER A 286 -22.76 -11.01 -3.19
C SER A 286 -22.22 -9.76 -2.48
N LEU A 287 -21.16 -9.16 -3.05
CA LEU A 287 -20.57 -7.93 -2.54
C LEU A 287 -21.53 -6.72 -2.64
N SER A 288 -22.30 -6.57 -3.73
CA SER A 288 -23.32 -5.50 -3.81
C SER A 288 -24.36 -5.61 -2.72
N LYS A 289 -24.83 -6.83 -2.44
CA LYS A 289 -25.81 -7.10 -1.39
C LYS A 289 -25.26 -6.77 0.00
N LEU A 290 -23.99 -7.12 0.26
CA LEU A 290 -23.33 -6.87 1.54
C LEU A 290 -23.03 -5.39 1.77
N LEU A 291 -22.60 -4.66 0.73
CA LEU A 291 -22.29 -3.23 0.83
C LEU A 291 -23.55 -2.35 0.89
N GLY A 292 -24.75 -2.95 0.88
CA GLY A 292 -25.99 -2.20 0.95
C GLY A 292 -26.16 -1.25 -0.23
N PHE A 293 -25.46 -1.49 -1.36
CA PHE A 293 -25.72 -0.82 -2.63
C PHE A 293 -27.04 -1.34 -3.22
N SER A 294 -28.12 -1.22 -2.45
CA SER A 294 -29.45 -1.03 -3.00
C SER A 294 -29.44 0.38 -3.58
N TRP A 295 -28.82 0.55 -4.74
CA TRP A 295 -29.28 1.62 -5.61
C TRP A 295 -30.73 1.27 -5.90
N SER A 296 -31.62 1.90 -5.14
CA SER A 296 -33.01 2.08 -5.51
C SER A 296 -32.97 2.68 -6.90
N SER A 297 -32.95 1.79 -7.91
CA SER A 297 -33.29 2.14 -9.26
C SER A 297 -34.72 2.60 -9.11
N GLY A 298 -34.86 3.92 -8.96
CA GLY A 298 -36.07 4.65 -9.24
C GLY A 298 -36.40 4.38 -10.69
N SER A 299 -36.95 3.19 -10.95
CA SER A 299 -37.93 3.02 -11.99
C SER A 299 -39.10 3.87 -11.54
N GLY A 300 -39.01 5.16 -11.86
CA GLY A 300 -40.13 6.07 -11.95
C GLY A 300 -41.04 5.61 -13.08
N ASN A 301 -41.59 4.41 -12.94
CA ASN A 301 -42.81 3.99 -13.59
C ASN A 301 -43.85 3.94 -12.47
N VAL A 302 -44.27 5.12 -12.02
CA VAL A 302 -45.62 5.29 -11.45
C VAL A 302 -46.59 5.17 -12.62
N GLY A 303 -46.71 3.94 -13.12
CA GLY A 303 -47.89 3.49 -13.83
C GLY A 303 -49.03 3.50 -12.84
N LYS A 304 -50.11 4.19 -13.20
CA LYS A 304 -51.45 4.13 -12.61
C LYS A 304 -51.67 2.83 -11.84
N GLY A 305 -51.90 2.95 -10.54
CA GLY A 305 -52.32 1.82 -9.71
C GLY A 305 -53.67 1.25 -10.18
N PRO A 306 -53.88 -0.07 -10.06
CA PRO A 306 -55.22 -0.61 -10.01
C PRO A 306 -55.76 -0.46 -8.57
N ALA A 307 -56.99 0.05 -8.52
CA ALA A 307 -57.79 0.30 -7.33
C ALA A 307 -58.03 -0.96 -6.46
N PRO A 308 -58.36 -0.77 -5.17
CA PRO A 308 -58.66 -1.87 -4.25
C PRO A 308 -60.10 -2.38 -4.46
N GLY A 309 -60.25 -3.71 -4.45
CA GLY A 309 -61.54 -4.35 -4.17
C GLY A 309 -62.08 -5.26 -5.27
N THR A 310 -61.98 -6.56 -5.05
CA THR A 310 -63.04 -7.59 -5.23
C THR A 310 -62.42 -8.97 -4.94
N MET A 311 -62.53 -9.47 -3.71
CA MET A 311 -63.57 -10.41 -3.25
C MET A 311 -63.38 -11.84 -3.79
N CYS A 312 -62.65 -12.67 -3.03
CA CYS A 312 -62.63 -14.12 -3.21
C CYS A 312 -63.96 -14.72 -2.74
N LYS A 313 -64.73 -15.30 -3.65
CA LYS A 313 -65.92 -16.09 -3.32
C LYS A 313 -65.50 -17.53 -3.02
N ALA A 314 -65.57 -17.91 -1.75
CA ALA A 314 -65.35 -19.27 -1.29
C ALA A 314 -66.47 -20.19 -1.80
N ARG A 315 -66.09 -21.33 -2.37
CA ARG A 315 -66.98 -22.41 -2.82
C ARG A 315 -67.11 -23.41 -1.66
N ARG A 316 -68.33 -23.63 -1.17
CA ARG A 316 -68.70 -24.81 -0.36
C ARG A 316 -69.79 -25.57 -1.12
N ASN A 317 -69.53 -26.86 -1.26
CA ASN A 317 -70.37 -27.99 -1.68
C ASN A 317 -71.60 -27.68 -2.56
#